data_AF-A0A915Q4X4-F1
#
_entry.id   AF-A0A915Q4X4-F1
#
_cell.length_a   1.000
_cell.length_b   1.000
_cell.length_c   1.000
_cell.angle_alpha   90.00
_cell.angle_beta   90.00
_cell.angle_gamma   90.00
#
_symmetry.space_group_name_H-M   'P 1'
#
loop_
_entity.id
_entity.type
_entity.pdbx_description
1 polymer ?
#
loop_
_entity_poly.entity_id
_entity_poly.type
_entity_poly.pdbx_seq_one_letter_code
_entity_poly.pdbx_strand_id
1 'polypeptide(L)'
;MFSNKMENLAVRLRVLISSVLFGTAPPKIICTDHNKPLCIPYGADSLMDIGAPPLINASFSLMRATNPREIWREAYLELFPTKEAQNENENDLIEDIQYKEPEIDELIEQRTKELEQYMQHKKDRDALQARIEP
;
A
#
# COMPACT_ATOMS: atom_id res chain seq x y z
N MET A 1 22.36 1.45 1.83
CA MET A 1 22.86 0.62 2.95
C MET A 1 24.28 1.04 3.29
N PHE A 2 24.47 1.80 4.37
CA PHE A 2 25.80 2.06 4.93
C PHE A 2 25.90 1.30 6.25
N SER A 3 26.81 0.33 6.33
CA SER A 3 27.22 -0.29 7.58
C SER A 3 28.71 -0.02 7.74
N ASN A 4 29.06 0.89 8.65
CA ASN A 4 30.44 1.35 8.86
C ASN A 4 31.37 0.26 9.40
N LYS A 5 30.84 -0.90 9.80
CA LYS A 5 31.63 -2.06 10.27
C LYS A 5 31.96 -3.06 9.15
N MET A 6 31.48 -2.83 7.92
CA MET A 6 31.44 -3.85 6.85
C MET A 6 31.85 -3.28 5.49
N GLU A 7 32.94 -2.50 5.45
CA GLU A 7 33.44 -1.85 4.22
C GLU A 7 33.67 -2.84 3.06
N ASN A 8 34.14 -4.05 3.37
CA ASN A 8 34.32 -5.13 2.40
C ASN A 8 33.02 -5.54 1.68
N LEU A 9 31.87 -5.44 2.36
CA LEU A 9 30.56 -5.71 1.75
C LEU A 9 30.20 -4.62 0.74
N ALA A 10 30.44 -3.36 1.07
CA ALA A 10 30.18 -2.24 0.17
C ALA A 10 31.04 -2.29 -1.10
N VAL A 11 32.30 -2.74 -0.99
CA VAL A 11 33.15 -3.02 -2.16
C VAL A 11 32.55 -4.12 -3.04
N ARG A 12 32.13 -5.25 -2.43
CA ARG A 12 31.49 -6.35 -3.17
C ARG A 12 30.20 -5.93 -3.86
N LEU A 13 29.38 -5.10 -3.22
CA LEU A 13 28.16 -4.56 -3.81
C LEU A 13 28.45 -3.73 -5.06
N ARG A 14 29.48 -2.86 -5.03
CA ARG A 14 29.89 -2.07 -6.20
C ARG A 14 30.32 -2.95 -7.37
N VAL A 15 31.03 -4.05 -7.10
CA VAL A 15 31.42 -5.04 -8.12
C VAL A 15 30.18 -5.74 -8.70
N LEU A 16 29.23 -6.15 -7.86
CA LEU A 16 27.98 -6.78 -8.31
C LEU A 16 27.17 -5.85 -9.22
N ILE A 17 26.95 -4.61 -8.80
CA ILE A 17 26.24 -3.60 -9.61
C ILE A 17 26.96 -3.37 -10.94
N SER A 18 28.29 -3.23 -10.91
CA SER A 18 29.09 -3.05 -12.13
C SER A 18 28.92 -4.23 -13.08
N SER A 19 28.89 -5.47 -12.56
CA SER A 19 28.71 -6.66 -13.39
C SER A 19 27.37 -6.70 -14.12
N VAL A 20 26.29 -6.27 -13.47
CA VAL A 20 24.96 -6.17 -14.09
C VAL A 20 24.91 -5.04 -15.12
N LEU A 21 25.44 -3.85 -14.78
CA LEU A 21 25.39 -2.68 -15.66
C LEU A 21 26.24 -2.85 -16.93
N PHE A 22 27.42 -3.45 -16.81
CA PHE A 22 28.36 -3.60 -17.92
C PHE A 22 28.30 -4.98 -18.57
N GLY A 23 27.42 -5.87 -18.11
CA GLY A 23 27.29 -7.23 -18.64
C GLY A 23 28.56 -8.08 -18.48
N THR A 24 29.41 -7.78 -17.50
CA THR A 24 30.61 -8.57 -17.23
C THR A 24 30.25 -9.85 -16.48
N ALA A 25 31.13 -10.85 -16.51
CA ALA A 25 30.91 -12.10 -15.77
C ALA A 25 30.56 -11.83 -14.29
N PRO A 26 29.42 -12.34 -13.79
CA PRO A 26 29.01 -12.10 -12.42
C PRO A 26 29.98 -12.80 -11.47
N PRO A 27 30.42 -12.14 -10.38
CA PRO A 27 31.27 -12.78 -9.41
C PRO A 27 30.47 -13.87 -8.67
N LYS A 28 31.02 -15.08 -8.58
CA LYS A 28 30.40 -16.24 -7.88
C LYS A 28 30.51 -16.07 -6.35
N ILE A 29 29.82 -15.07 -5.81
CA ILE A 29 29.85 -14.74 -4.38
C ILE A 29 28.45 -14.94 -3.82
N ILE A 30 28.20 -16.10 -3.22
CA ILE A 30 27.00 -16.36 -2.43
C ILE A 30 27.37 -16.55 -0.95
N CYS A 31 26.66 -15.88 -0.05
CA CYS A 31 26.79 -16.04 1.39
C CYS A 31 25.39 -16.01 2.02
N THR A 32 24.95 -17.16 2.50
CA THR A 32 23.64 -17.38 3.14
C THR A 32 23.74 -17.62 4.65
N ASP A 33 24.97 -17.66 5.20
CA ASP A 33 25.22 -17.84 6.63
C ASP A 33 24.77 -16.60 7.40
N HIS A 34 23.84 -16.79 8.34
CA HIS A 34 23.27 -15.72 9.18
C HIS A 34 24.29 -15.08 10.12
N ASN A 35 25.44 -15.71 10.38
CA ASN A 35 26.53 -15.15 11.19
C ASN A 35 27.45 -14.22 10.39
N LYS A 36 27.23 -14.12 9.07
CA LYS A 36 28.03 -13.31 8.15
C LYS A 36 27.14 -12.33 7.41
N PRO A 37 27.71 -11.25 6.84
CA PRO A 37 26.99 -10.44 5.86
C PRO A 37 26.41 -11.30 4.73
N LEU A 38 25.09 -11.25 4.58
CA LEU A 38 24.38 -11.88 3.47
C LEU A 38 24.81 -11.24 2.15
N CYS A 39 25.05 -12.08 1.15
CA CYS A 39 25.41 -11.67 -0.20
C CYS A 39 24.80 -12.65 -1.18
N ILE A 40 23.77 -12.23 -1.92
CA ILE A 40 23.05 -13.08 -2.88
C ILE A 40 23.02 -12.32 -4.21
N PRO A 41 23.73 -12.80 -5.24
CA PRO A 41 23.74 -12.15 -6.55
C PRO A 41 22.42 -12.40 -7.28
N TYR A 42 22.13 -11.54 -8.26
CA TYR A 42 20.93 -11.70 -9.10
C TYR A 42 20.86 -13.10 -9.73
N GLY A 43 19.70 -13.75 -9.58
CA GLY A 43 19.43 -15.06 -10.17
C GLY A 43 20.05 -16.24 -9.41
N ALA A 44 20.67 -15.99 -8.25
CA ALA A 44 21.16 -17.05 -7.36
C ALA A 44 20.21 -17.35 -6.20
N ASP A 45 19.05 -16.71 -6.15
CA ASP A 45 17.96 -17.00 -5.24
C ASP A 45 16.81 -17.75 -5.93
N SER A 46 16.18 -18.65 -5.19
CA SER A 46 14.90 -19.24 -5.57
C SER A 46 14.04 -19.45 -4.33
N LEU A 47 12.71 -19.43 -4.49
CA LEU A 47 11.78 -19.73 -3.40
C LEU A 47 11.98 -21.15 -2.85
N MET A 48 12.48 -22.09 -3.68
CA MET A 48 12.79 -23.45 -3.25
C MET A 48 14.05 -23.49 -2.38
N ASP A 49 15.08 -22.71 -2.71
CA ASP A 49 16.32 -22.64 -1.93
C ASP A 49 16.16 -21.86 -0.62
N ILE A 50 15.28 -20.85 -0.59
CA ILE A 50 14.92 -20.11 0.62
C ILE A 50 14.10 -21.00 1.58
N GLY A 51 13.19 -21.80 1.03
CA GLY A 51 12.38 -22.75 1.78
C GLY A 51 11.19 -22.11 2.52
N ALA A 52 10.67 -22.86 3.49
CA ALA A 52 9.53 -22.45 4.32
C ALA A 52 9.98 -21.51 5.46
N PRO A 53 9.11 -20.58 5.90
CA PRO A 53 9.40 -19.68 7.00
C PRO A 53 9.64 -20.45 8.33
N PRO A 54 10.64 -20.03 9.15
CA PRO A 54 11.10 -20.81 10.31
C PRO A 54 10.19 -20.78 11.55
N LEU A 55 9.12 -19.97 11.55
CA LEU A 55 8.34 -19.65 12.77
C LEU A 55 6.83 -19.97 12.72
N ILE A 56 6.29 -20.39 11.58
CA ILE A 56 4.88 -20.81 11.51
C ILE A 56 4.78 -22.26 11.96
N ASN A 57 3.64 -22.66 12.55
CA ASN A 57 3.13 -24.02 12.45
C ASN A 57 3.01 -24.40 10.96
N ALA A 58 4.14 -24.75 10.36
CA ALA A 58 4.30 -24.99 8.93
C ALA A 58 3.27 -26.02 8.44
N SER A 59 2.86 -26.95 9.31
CA SER A 59 1.81 -27.94 9.07
C SER A 59 0.46 -27.35 8.65
N PHE A 60 0.01 -26.24 9.26
CA PHE A 60 -1.31 -25.66 8.93
C PHE A 60 -1.28 -24.79 7.67
N SER A 61 -0.18 -24.06 7.46
CA SER A 61 -0.01 -23.19 6.30
C SER A 61 0.39 -23.96 5.02
N LEU A 62 1.26 -24.99 5.12
CA LEU A 62 1.57 -25.88 3.98
C LEU A 62 0.37 -26.70 3.53
N MET A 63 -0.55 -27.09 4.43
CA MET A 63 -1.75 -27.85 4.01
C MET A 63 -2.75 -27.00 3.22
N ARG A 64 -2.71 -25.67 3.37
CA ARG A 64 -3.68 -24.77 2.73
C ARG A 64 -3.13 -24.06 1.50
N ALA A 65 -1.83 -23.78 1.47
CA ALA A 65 -1.20 -23.00 0.41
C ALA A 65 -0.64 -23.90 -0.70
N THR A 66 -1.14 -23.72 -1.91
CA THR A 66 -0.59 -24.36 -3.12
C THR A 66 0.66 -23.62 -3.64
N ASN A 67 0.92 -22.42 -3.13
CA ASN A 67 1.97 -21.51 -3.59
C ASN A 67 2.91 -21.09 -2.44
N PRO A 68 4.25 -21.25 -2.58
CA PRO A 68 5.22 -20.80 -1.57
C PRO A 68 5.08 -19.33 -1.15
N ARG A 69 4.62 -18.47 -2.06
CA ARG A 69 4.37 -17.05 -1.76
C ARG A 69 3.25 -16.85 -0.73
N GLU A 70 2.20 -17.66 -0.79
CA GLU A 70 1.07 -17.57 0.15
C GLU A 70 1.51 -17.99 1.54
N ILE A 71 2.35 -19.02 1.65
CA ILE A 71 2.93 -19.46 2.93
C ILE A 71 3.69 -18.30 3.60
N TRP A 72 4.55 -17.61 2.85
CA TRP A 72 5.30 -16.46 3.36
C TRP A 72 4.42 -15.25 3.70
N ARG A 73 3.32 -15.05 2.96
CA ARG A 73 2.34 -14.00 3.27
C ARG A 73 1.65 -14.26 4.61
N GLU A 74 1.16 -15.48 4.84
CA GLU A 74 0.52 -15.83 6.10
C GLU A 74 1.51 -15.74 7.28
N ALA A 75 2.77 -16.15 7.07
CA ALA A 75 3.86 -15.95 8.05
C ALA A 75 3.99 -14.50 8.49
N TYR A 76 4.00 -13.62 7.49
CA TYR A 76 4.17 -12.20 7.70
C TYR A 76 2.99 -11.63 8.48
N LEU A 77 1.76 -12.02 8.17
CA LEU A 77 0.56 -11.54 8.85
C LEU A 77 0.44 -12.06 10.29
N GLU A 78 0.92 -13.28 10.57
CA GLU A 78 0.97 -13.82 11.93
C GLU A 78 1.99 -13.07 12.79
N LEU A 79 3.17 -12.75 12.23
CA LEU A 79 4.23 -12.04 12.95
C LEU A 79 3.97 -10.54 13.07
N PHE A 80 3.41 -9.96 12.01
CA PHE A 80 3.06 -8.55 11.90
C PHE A 80 1.57 -8.47 11.59
N PRO A 81 0.70 -8.55 12.62
CA PRO A 81 -0.72 -8.40 12.41
C PRO A 81 -0.96 -7.07 11.70
N THR A 82 -1.65 -7.13 10.57
CA THR A 82 -2.17 -5.92 9.94
C THR A 82 -2.91 -5.19 11.05
N LYS A 83 -2.47 -3.98 11.39
CA LYS A 83 -3.37 -3.03 12.03
C LYS A 83 -4.53 -3.01 11.06
N GLU A 84 -5.67 -3.60 11.46
CA GLU A 84 -6.93 -3.39 10.77
C GLU A 84 -6.86 -1.94 10.35
N ALA A 85 -6.90 -1.69 9.04
CA ALA A 85 -7.14 -0.33 8.58
C ALA A 85 -8.33 0.05 9.45
N GLN A 86 -8.08 0.88 10.46
CA GLN A 86 -9.17 1.31 11.27
C GLN A 86 -10.00 1.92 10.17
N ASN A 87 -11.17 1.33 9.95
CA ASN A 87 -12.27 2.13 9.54
C ASN A 87 -12.38 3.12 10.71
N GLU A 88 -11.50 4.13 10.75
CA GLU A 88 -11.90 5.48 10.44
C GLU A 88 -12.89 5.34 9.27
N ASN A 89 -14.09 4.83 9.57
CA ASN A 89 -15.26 5.64 9.45
C ASN A 89 -14.72 7.02 9.79
N GLU A 90 -14.37 7.79 8.76
CA GLU A 90 -14.59 9.22 8.79
C GLU A 90 -15.99 9.31 9.37
N ASN A 91 -16.08 9.34 10.71
CA ASN A 91 -17.32 9.56 11.40
C ASN A 91 -17.71 10.89 10.79
N ASP A 92 -18.77 10.90 10.00
CA ASP A 92 -19.17 12.05 9.20
C ASP A 92 -19.05 13.27 10.10
N LEU A 93 -17.96 14.04 9.96
CA LEU A 93 -17.64 15.14 10.89
C LEU A 93 -18.78 16.18 10.87
N ILE A 94 -19.59 16.10 9.82
CA ILE A 94 -20.82 16.82 9.53
C ILE A 94 -21.94 16.48 10.52
N GLU A 95 -22.03 15.24 11.02
CA GLU A 95 -23.10 14.80 11.93
C GLU A 95 -22.68 14.80 13.42
N ASP A 96 -21.43 15.13 13.72
CA ASP A 96 -20.93 15.13 15.09
C ASP A 96 -21.62 16.24 15.92
N ILE A 97 -22.35 15.78 16.94
CA ILE A 97 -23.15 16.60 17.87
C ILE A 97 -22.27 17.65 18.57
N GLN A 98 -20.96 17.38 18.73
CA GLN A 98 -20.02 18.31 19.36
C GLN A 98 -19.80 19.61 18.56
N TYR A 99 -20.02 19.59 17.24
CA TYR A 99 -19.77 20.74 16.37
C TYR A 99 -21.07 21.39 15.84
N LYS A 100 -22.24 21.03 16.39
CA LYS A 100 -23.51 21.66 16.01
C LYS A 100 -23.55 23.12 16.44
N GLU A 101 -23.69 24.00 15.46
CA GLU A 101 -23.84 25.44 15.65
C GLU A 101 -25.17 25.87 15.03
N PRO A 102 -26.24 26.03 15.82
CA PRO A 102 -27.61 26.17 15.30
C PRO A 102 -27.77 27.36 14.35
N GLU A 103 -27.04 28.46 14.58
CA GLU A 103 -27.04 29.63 13.71
C GLU A 103 -26.39 29.34 12.34
N ILE A 104 -25.33 28.54 12.31
CA ILE A 104 -24.64 28.14 11.07
C ILE A 104 -25.48 27.10 10.33
N ASP A 105 -26.04 26.13 11.04
CA ASP A 105 -26.88 25.07 10.49
C ASP A 105 -28.12 25.66 9.79
N GLU A 106 -28.80 26.63 10.44
CA GLU A 106 -29.95 27.33 9.86
C GLU A 106 -29.56 28.14 8.61
N LEU A 107 -28.41 28.82 8.64
CA LEU A 107 -27.91 29.59 7.49
C LEU A 107 -27.58 28.68 6.30
N ILE A 108 -27.01 27.50 6.55
CA ILE A 108 -26.74 26.50 5.51
C ILE A 108 -28.06 25.97 4.92
N GLU A 109 -29.05 25.67 5.76
CA GLU A 109 -30.36 25.21 5.32
C GLU A 109 -31.06 26.26 4.45
N GLN A 110 -31.03 27.53 4.88
CA GLN A 110 -31.60 28.65 4.11
C GLN A 110 -30.91 28.79 2.75
N ARG A 111 -29.57 28.84 2.72
CA ARG A 111 -28.77 28.93 1.49
C ARG A 111 -29.07 27.78 0.52
N THR A 112 -29.23 26.57 1.06
CA THR A 112 -29.51 25.37 0.25
C THR A 112 -30.89 25.45 -0.38
N LYS A 113 -31.91 25.85 0.38
CA LYS A 113 -33.28 26.07 -0.13
C LYS A 113 -33.32 27.15 -1.22
N GLU A 114 -32.64 28.27 -1.01
CA GLU A 114 -32.54 29.35 -2.00
C GLU A 114 -31.86 28.88 -3.29
N LEU A 115 -30.78 28.09 -3.17
CA LEU A 115 -30.07 27.52 -4.31
C LEU A 115 -30.96 26.58 -5.13
N GLU A 116 -31.70 25.69 -4.47
CA GLU A 116 -32.61 24.75 -5.13
C GLU A 116 -33.71 25.48 -5.91
N GLN A 117 -34.32 26.50 -5.31
CA GLN A 117 -35.31 27.34 -5.98
C GLN A 117 -34.71 28.03 -7.20
N TYR A 118 -33.51 28.60 -7.07
CA TYR A 118 -32.82 29.23 -8.20
C TYR A 118 -32.54 28.25 -9.33
N MET A 119 -32.06 27.04 -9.00
CA MET A 119 -31.83 25.98 -9.99
C MET A 119 -33.11 25.57 -10.70
N GLN A 120 -34.22 25.47 -9.97
CA GLN A 120 -35.52 25.12 -10.55
C GLN A 120 -36.02 26.23 -11.49
N HIS A 121 -36.01 27.49 -11.05
CA HIS A 121 -36.40 28.63 -11.89
C HIS A 121 -35.54 28.75 -13.15
N LYS A 122 -34.23 28.48 -13.03
CA LYS A 122 -33.32 28.46 -14.18
C LYS A 122 -33.71 27.35 -15.16
N LYS A 123 -33.93 26.12 -14.68
CA LYS A 123 -34.37 24.99 -15.52
C LYS A 123 -35.69 25.30 -16.23
N ASP A 124 -36.66 25.87 -15.52
CA ASP A 124 -37.97 26.20 -16.08
C ASP A 124 -37.86 27.28 -17.16
N ARG A 125 -37.01 28.31 -16.94
CA ARG A 125 -36.72 29.35 -17.94
C ARG A 125 -36.05 28.76 -19.18
N ASP A 126 -35.03 27.92 -18.99
CA ASP A 126 -34.29 27.31 -20.10
C ASP A 126 -35.22 26.36 -20.90
N ALA A 127 -36.15 25.66 -20.24
CA ALA A 127 -37.15 24.81 -20.89
C ALA A 127 -38.21 25.61 -21.68
N LEU A 128 -38.59 26.80 -21.21
CA LEU A 128 -39.47 27.70 -21.96
C LEU A 128 -38.77 28.26 -23.19
N GLN A 129 -37.50 28.64 -23.07
CA GLN A 129 -36.71 29.14 -24.21
C GLN A 129 -36.52 28.06 -25.28
N ALA A 130 -36.23 26.81 -24.88
CA ALA A 130 -36.13 25.67 -25.80
C ALA A 130 -37.45 25.28 -26.49
N ARG A 131 -38.61 25.70 -25.95
CA ARG A 131 -39.92 25.53 -26.61
C ARG A 131 -40.26 26.67 -27.59
N ILE A 132 -39.56 27.80 -27.51
CA ILE A 132 -39.80 29.00 -28.32
C ILE A 132 -38.84 29.05 -29.52
N GLU A 133 -37.66 28.43 -29.44
CA GLU A 133 -36.77 28.23 -30.58
C GLU A 133 -37.22 27.00 -31.42
N PRO A 134 -37.56 27.17 -32.73
CA PRO A 134 -37.99 26.09 -33.62
C PRO A 134 -36.85 25.23 -34.18
#